data_AF-A0A964LAS7-F1
#
_entry.id   AF-A0A964LAS7-F1
#
_cell.length_a   1.000
_cell.length_b   1.000
_cell.length_c   1.000
_cell.angle_alpha   90.00
_cell.angle_beta   90.00
_cell.angle_gamma   90.00
#
_symmetry.space_group_name_H-M   'P 1'
#
loop_
_entity.id
_entity.type
_entity.pdbx_description
1 polymer ?
#
loop_
_entity_poly.entity_id
_entity_poly.type
_entity_poly.pdbx_seq_one_letter_code
_entity_poly.pdbx_strand_id
1 'polypeptide(L)'
;MRFVVLFFGFIGCLLTGAAGCILVFLEVMRPIMQREYDIILPDELGTNLTGMSLVDAGLFLWIAAAYGFLGTLMGFMCRGKQAGVLMLLPALGAGLMNPYTLVFTSLQCLTGFAAFFVSPLTITPPEQKDEDTDED
;
A
#
# COMPACT_ATOMS: atom_id res chain seq x y z
N MET A 1 6.21 2.24 -16.72
CA MET A 1 6.22 1.86 -15.30
C MET A 1 5.63 2.91 -14.36
N ARG A 2 6.06 4.19 -14.39
CA ARG A 2 5.56 5.22 -13.44
C ARG A 2 4.04 5.37 -13.37
N PHE A 3 3.38 5.43 -14.52
CA PHE A 3 1.90 5.51 -14.60
C PHE A 3 1.19 4.23 -14.15
N VAL A 4 1.80 3.07 -14.39
CA VAL A 4 1.31 1.77 -13.93
C VAL A 4 1.34 1.73 -12.39
N VAL A 5 2.46 2.17 -11.80
CA VAL A 5 2.61 2.29 -10.35
C VAL A 5 1.63 3.30 -9.77
N LEU A 6 1.42 4.44 -10.44
CA LEU A 6 0.44 5.44 -10.02
C LEU A 6 -0.99 4.86 -10.00
N PHE A 7 -1.43 4.26 -11.11
CA PHE A 7 -2.81 3.82 -11.28
C PHE A 7 -3.14 2.62 -10.37
N PHE A 8 -2.32 1.57 -10.41
CA PHE A 8 -2.53 0.40 -9.55
C PHE A 8 -2.27 0.71 -8.09
N GLY A 9 -1.34 1.62 -7.77
CA GLY A 9 -1.06 2.04 -6.41
C GLY A 9 -2.21 2.83 -5.80
N PHE A 10 -2.83 3.70 -6.60
CA PHE A 10 -4.02 4.44 -6.18
C PHE A 10 -5.22 3.51 -5.95
N ILE A 11 -5.50 2.58 -6.86
CA ILE A 11 -6.57 1.59 -6.69
C ILE A 11 -6.28 0.70 -5.49
N GLY A 12 -5.04 0.22 -5.35
CA GLY A 12 -4.61 -0.59 -4.21
C GLY A 12 -4.81 0.14 -2.89
N CYS A 13 -4.41 1.41 -2.81
CA CYS A 13 -4.64 2.25 -1.63
C CYS A 13 -6.13 2.39 -1.29
N LEU A 14 -7.00 2.60 -2.28
CA LEU A 14 -8.44 2.71 -2.06
C LEU A 14 -9.03 1.40 -1.53
N LEU A 15 -8.63 0.25 -2.09
CA LEU A 15 -9.06 -1.05 -1.63
C LEU A 15 -8.58 -1.35 -0.21
N THR A 16 -7.31 -1.06 0.09
CA THR A 16 -6.72 -1.20 1.43
C THR A 16 -7.45 -0.33 2.44
N GLY A 17 -7.71 0.94 2.12
CA GLY A 17 -8.43 1.87 3.00
C GLY A 17 -9.90 1.46 3.21
N ALA A 18 -10.58 1.05 2.14
CA ALA A 18 -11.96 0.55 2.23
C ALA A 18 -12.05 -0.70 3.10
N ALA A 19 -11.11 -1.64 2.97
CA ALA A 19 -11.02 -2.81 3.84
C ALA A 19 -10.82 -2.42 5.30
N GLY A 20 -9.97 -1.42 5.58
CA GLY A 20 -9.78 -0.87 6.93
C GLY A 20 -11.10 -0.35 7.52
N CYS A 21 -11.88 0.41 6.75
CA CYS A 21 -13.22 0.85 7.16
C CYS A 21 -14.17 -0.32 7.46
N ILE A 22 -14.18 -1.35 6.60
CA ILE A 22 -15.05 -2.51 6.77
C ILE A 22 -14.71 -3.26 8.06
N LEU A 23 -13.43 -3.47 8.37
CA LEU A 23 -13.03 -4.17 9.60
C LEU A 23 -13.43 -3.39 10.86
N VAL A 24 -13.21 -2.07 10.88
CA VAL A 24 -13.64 -1.22 11.99
C VAL A 24 -15.17 -1.24 12.14
N PHE A 25 -15.89 -1.12 11.02
CA PHE A 25 -17.35 -1.14 11.02
C PHE A 25 -17.91 -2.47 11.51
N LEU A 26 -17.36 -3.60 11.06
CA LEU A 26 -17.78 -4.93 11.50
C LEU A 26 -17.58 -5.12 13.01
N GLU A 27 -16.48 -4.61 13.56
CA GLU A 27 -16.22 -4.72 15.00
C GLU A 27 -17.17 -3.85 15.83
N VAL A 28 -17.47 -2.63 15.37
CA VAL A 28 -18.44 -1.74 16.01
C VAL A 28 -19.87 -2.30 15.94
N MET A 29 -20.23 -2.96 14.83
CA MET A 29 -21.56 -3.55 14.61
C MET A 29 -21.72 -4.94 15.21
N ARG A 30 -20.63 -5.66 15.51
CA ARG A 30 -20.62 -7.01 16.11
C ARG A 30 -21.59 -7.15 17.31
N PRO A 31 -21.57 -6.28 18.34
CA PRO A 31 -22.47 -6.42 19.48
C PRO A 31 -23.95 -6.19 19.13
N ILE A 32 -24.24 -5.38 18.12
CA ILE A 32 -25.60 -5.12 17.64
C ILE A 32 -26.10 -6.33 16.83
N MET A 33 -25.28 -6.84 15.91
CA MET A 33 -25.61 -8.01 15.10
C MET A 33 -25.84 -9.27 15.95
N GLN A 34 -25.05 -9.46 17.00
CA GLN A 34 -25.21 -10.59 17.93
C GLN A 34 -26.45 -10.46 18.82
N ARG A 35 -26.84 -9.25 19.24
CA ARG A 35 -28.00 -9.05 20.11
C ARG A 35 -29.33 -9.05 19.37
N GLU A 36 -29.36 -8.51 18.16
CA GLU A 36 -30.62 -8.14 17.50
C GLU A 36 -30.96 -9.06 16.32
N TYR A 37 -29.96 -9.71 15.72
CA TYR A 37 -30.13 -10.57 14.54
C TYR A 37 -29.67 -12.02 14.76
N ASP A 38 -29.14 -12.35 15.94
CA ASP A 38 -28.56 -13.67 16.28
C ASP A 38 -27.51 -14.16 15.26
N ILE A 39 -26.85 -13.21 14.58
CA ILE A 39 -25.81 -13.49 13.60
C ILE A 39 -24.50 -13.71 14.35
N ILE A 40 -24.09 -14.97 14.46
CA ILE A 40 -22.78 -15.34 14.95
C ILE A 40 -21.78 -15.16 13.80
N LEU A 41 -21.03 -14.05 13.81
CA LEU A 41 -19.87 -13.92 12.94
C LEU A 41 -18.86 -15.03 13.29
N PRO A 42 -18.31 -15.74 12.29
CA PRO A 42 -17.31 -16.77 12.55
C PRO A 42 -16.12 -16.13 13.28
N ASP A 43 -15.73 -16.73 14.40
CA ASP A 43 -14.54 -16.30 15.17
C ASP A 43 -13.26 -16.33 14.33
N GLU A 44 -13.28 -17.05 13.20
CA GLU A 44 -12.22 -17.07 12.20
C GLU A 44 -11.92 -15.68 11.60
N LEU A 45 -12.91 -14.77 11.53
CA LEU A 45 -12.65 -13.37 11.14
C LEU A 45 -11.90 -12.60 12.24
N GLY A 46 -12.04 -13.04 13.49
CA GLY A 46 -11.37 -12.49 14.67
C GLY A 46 -10.09 -13.25 15.07
N THR A 47 -9.76 -14.39 14.45
CA THR A 47 -8.49 -15.10 14.68
C THR A 47 -7.35 -14.29 14.08
N ASN A 48 -6.91 -13.30 14.84
CA ASN A 48 -5.68 -12.58 14.57
C ASN A 48 -4.53 -13.47 15.05
N LEU A 49 -3.57 -13.75 14.15
CA LEU A 49 -2.36 -14.53 14.47
C LEU A 49 -1.57 -13.93 15.64
N THR A 50 -1.78 -12.65 15.89
CA THR A 50 -1.12 -11.84 16.91
C THR A 50 -1.99 -11.55 18.14
N GLY A 51 -3.24 -12.01 18.18
CA GLY A 51 -4.17 -11.74 19.28
C GLY A 51 -4.67 -10.29 19.40
N MET A 52 -4.42 -9.46 18.37
CA MET A 52 -4.92 -8.08 18.30
C MET A 52 -6.42 -8.01 17.98
N SER A 53 -7.08 -6.87 18.13
CA SER A 53 -8.51 -6.73 17.80
C SER A 53 -8.71 -6.49 16.30
N LEU A 54 -9.95 -6.68 15.81
CA LEU A 54 -10.33 -6.30 14.44
C LEU A 54 -10.18 -4.80 14.19
N VAL A 55 -10.37 -3.96 15.23
CA VAL A 55 -10.12 -2.52 15.15
C VAL A 55 -8.65 -2.24 14.87
N ASP A 56 -7.73 -2.91 15.58
CA ASP A 56 -6.29 -2.70 15.41
C ASP A 56 -5.83 -3.08 13.99
N ALA A 57 -6.35 -4.20 13.46
CA ALA A 57 -6.12 -4.61 12.08
C ALA A 57 -6.67 -3.58 11.08
N GLY A 58 -7.87 -3.04 11.34
CA GLY A 58 -8.47 -1.97 10.53
C GLY A 58 -7.67 -0.67 10.55
N LEU A 59 -7.15 -0.27 11.71
CA LEU A 59 -6.26 0.89 11.85
C LEU A 59 -4.94 0.67 11.12
N PHE A 60 -4.38 -0.53 11.19
CA PHE A 60 -3.15 -0.86 10.49
C PHE A 60 -3.33 -0.85 8.96
N LEU A 61 -4.49 -1.27 8.47
CA LEU A 61 -4.88 -1.12 7.07
C LEU A 61 -4.98 0.35 6.65
N TRP A 62 -5.53 1.22 7.50
CA TRP A 62 -5.56 2.66 7.24
C TRP A 62 -4.15 3.26 7.15
N ILE A 63 -3.26 2.85 8.05
CA ILE A 63 -1.84 3.21 8.00
C ILE A 63 -1.24 2.69 6.68
N ALA A 64 -1.48 1.44 6.32
CA ALA A 64 -1.01 0.86 5.06
C ALA A 64 -1.53 1.61 3.83
N ALA A 65 -2.78 2.07 3.83
CA ALA A 65 -3.32 2.89 2.76
C ALA A 65 -2.59 4.25 2.68
N ALA A 66 -2.40 4.95 3.80
CA ALA A 66 -1.70 6.23 3.83
C ALA A 66 -0.25 6.12 3.31
N TYR A 67 0.49 5.11 3.77
CA TYR A 67 1.85 4.83 3.30
C TYR A 67 1.86 4.32 1.85
N GLY A 68 0.85 3.57 1.43
CA GLY A 68 0.64 3.16 0.04
C GLY A 68 0.44 4.34 -0.89
N PHE A 69 -0.35 5.32 -0.49
CA PHE A 69 -0.54 6.58 -1.22
C PHE A 69 0.76 7.37 -1.34
N LEU A 70 1.49 7.55 -0.22
CA LEU A 70 2.81 8.21 -0.22
C LEU A 70 3.80 7.47 -1.12
N GLY A 71 3.85 6.15 -1.03
CA GLY A 71 4.67 5.31 -1.91
C GLY A 71 4.30 5.51 -3.38
N THR A 72 3.00 5.63 -3.69
CA THR A 72 2.49 5.81 -5.06
C THR A 72 2.99 7.13 -5.64
N LEU A 73 2.93 8.20 -4.86
CA LEU A 73 3.49 9.51 -5.22
C LEU A 73 5.01 9.44 -5.42
N MET A 74 5.74 8.77 -4.53
CA MET A 74 7.20 8.62 -4.67
C MET A 74 7.58 7.79 -5.90
N GLY A 75 6.79 6.77 -6.22
CA GLY A 75 6.95 5.96 -7.43
C GLY A 75 6.73 6.79 -8.69
N PHE A 76 5.74 7.68 -8.67
CA PHE A 76 5.53 8.64 -9.75
C PHE A 76 6.70 9.64 -9.89
N MET A 77 7.25 10.13 -8.77
CA MET A 77 8.43 11.00 -8.71
C MET A 77 9.76 10.29 -9.04
N CYS A 78 9.72 9.10 -9.64
CA CYS A 78 10.89 8.32 -10.05
C CYS A 78 11.74 7.77 -8.90
N ARG A 79 11.22 7.72 -7.67
CA ARG A 79 11.90 7.18 -6.48
C ARG A 79 11.42 5.76 -6.17
N GLY A 80 11.60 4.86 -7.13
CA GLY A 80 11.02 3.52 -7.12
C GLY A 80 11.36 2.66 -5.90
N LYS A 81 12.61 2.67 -5.45
CA LYS A 81 13.04 1.87 -4.28
C LYS A 81 12.36 2.29 -2.98
N GLN A 82 12.27 3.60 -2.74
CA GLN A 82 11.62 4.15 -1.54
C GLN A 82 10.10 3.93 -1.59
N ALA A 83 9.52 4.11 -2.77
CA ALA A 83 8.11 3.82 -3.04
C ALA A 83 7.75 2.36 -2.71
N GLY A 84 8.53 1.41 -3.21
CA GLY A 84 8.30 -0.02 -2.99
C GLY A 84 8.32 -0.39 -1.50
N VAL A 85 9.30 0.12 -0.74
CA VAL A 85 9.39 -0.13 0.72
C VAL A 85 8.18 0.44 1.46
N LEU A 86 7.77 1.68 1.16
CA LEU A 86 6.63 2.32 1.81
C LEU A 86 5.31 1.62 1.50
N MET A 87 5.17 1.02 0.32
CA MET A 87 3.98 0.24 -0.03
C MET A 87 3.97 -1.15 0.62
N LEU A 88 5.10 -1.86 0.59
CA LEU A 88 5.19 -3.27 1.00
C LEU A 88 5.20 -3.45 2.51
N LEU A 89 6.00 -2.66 3.24
CA LEU A 89 6.19 -2.85 4.67
C LEU A 89 4.87 -2.85 5.46
N PRO A 90 4.00 -1.83 5.32
CA PRO A 90 2.75 -1.81 6.07
C PRO A 90 1.70 -2.76 5.50
N ALA A 91 1.72 -3.06 4.20
CA ALA A 91 0.82 -4.04 3.57
C ALA A 91 1.10 -5.47 4.05
N LEU A 92 2.39 -5.85 4.18
CA LEU A 92 2.81 -7.12 4.77
C LEU A 92 2.55 -7.14 6.27
N GLY A 93 2.76 -6.03 6.97
CA GLY A 93 2.45 -5.90 8.39
C GLY A 93 0.97 -6.16 8.68
N ALA A 94 0.06 -5.55 7.91
CA ALA A 94 -1.37 -5.83 7.99
C ALA A 94 -1.69 -7.31 7.73
N GLY A 95 -1.05 -7.92 6.72
CA GLY A 95 -1.21 -9.34 6.40
C GLY A 95 -0.76 -10.30 7.51
N LEU A 96 0.29 -9.95 8.26
CA LEU A 96 0.75 -10.73 9.41
C LEU A 96 -0.20 -10.62 10.61
N MET A 97 -0.85 -9.46 10.78
CA MET A 97 -1.83 -9.26 11.85
C MET A 97 -3.12 -10.03 11.55
N ASN A 98 -3.60 -9.93 10.31
CA ASN A 98 -4.79 -10.61 9.85
C ASN A 98 -4.62 -11.05 8.38
N PRO A 99 -4.58 -12.36 8.09
CA PRO A 99 -4.25 -12.87 6.76
C PRO A 99 -5.35 -12.57 5.73
N TYR A 100 -6.60 -12.32 6.16
CA TYR A 100 -7.68 -11.91 5.25
C TYR A 100 -7.42 -10.55 4.63
N THR A 101 -6.62 -9.72 5.29
CA THR A 101 -6.24 -8.40 4.77
C THR A 101 -5.35 -8.48 3.53
N LEU A 102 -4.65 -9.61 3.32
CA LEU A 102 -3.80 -9.83 2.14
C LEU A 102 -4.58 -9.78 0.84
N VAL A 103 -5.86 -10.16 0.84
CA VAL A 103 -6.71 -10.08 -0.36
C VAL A 103 -6.84 -8.62 -0.78
N PHE A 104 -7.02 -7.71 0.17
CA PHE A 104 -7.20 -6.28 -0.06
C PHE A 104 -5.88 -5.55 -0.30
N THR A 105 -4.80 -5.97 0.35
CA THR A 105 -3.47 -5.37 0.18
C THR A 105 -2.68 -5.96 -1.00
N SER A 106 -3.16 -7.05 -1.62
CA SER A 106 -2.48 -7.75 -2.72
C SER A 106 -2.09 -6.83 -3.88
N LEU A 107 -3.02 -5.96 -4.32
CA LEU A 107 -2.78 -5.02 -5.41
C LEU A 107 -1.75 -3.96 -5.03
N GLN A 108 -1.79 -3.51 -3.77
CA GLN A 108 -0.79 -2.59 -3.23
C GLN A 108 0.59 -3.24 -3.14
N CYS A 109 0.67 -4.52 -2.75
CA CYS A 109 1.92 -5.28 -2.75
C CYS A 109 2.50 -5.46 -4.16
N LEU A 110 1.66 -5.86 -5.12
CA LEU A 110 2.05 -5.98 -6.52
C LEU A 110 2.58 -4.65 -7.07
N THR A 111 1.92 -3.56 -6.71
CA THR A 111 2.38 -2.22 -7.08
C THR A 111 3.71 -1.86 -6.41
N GLY A 112 3.89 -2.22 -5.15
CA GLY A 112 5.14 -2.04 -4.42
C GLY A 112 6.31 -2.77 -5.09
N PHE A 113 6.10 -3.99 -5.57
CA PHE A 113 7.09 -4.71 -6.37
C PHE A 113 7.36 -4.02 -7.72
N ALA A 114 6.31 -3.58 -8.42
CA ALA A 114 6.45 -2.84 -9.67
C ALA A 114 7.22 -1.51 -9.49
N ALA A 115 7.09 -0.87 -8.32
CA ALA A 115 7.78 0.37 -8.01
C ALA A 115 9.31 0.22 -8.01
N PHE A 116 9.87 -0.93 -7.65
CA PHE A 116 11.32 -1.16 -7.70
C PHE A 116 11.92 -1.02 -9.11
N PHE A 117 11.13 -1.26 -10.15
CA PHE A 117 11.54 -1.12 -11.55
C PHE A 117 11.41 0.32 -12.06
N VAL A 118 10.96 1.27 -11.22
CA VAL A 118 10.97 2.68 -11.57
C VAL A 118 12.34 3.27 -11.28
N SER A 119 13.10 3.50 -12.34
CA SER A 119 14.39 4.20 -12.28
C SER A 119 14.22 5.74 -12.32
N PRO A 120 15.18 6.48 -11.72
CA PRO A 120 15.28 7.93 -11.90
C PRO A 120 15.47 8.27 -13.39
N LEU A 121 15.03 9.46 -13.80
CA LEU A 121 15.35 9.99 -15.13
C LEU A 121 16.87 10.13 -15.23
N THR A 122 17.48 9.51 -16.24
CA THR A 122 18.87 9.77 -16.60
C THR A 122 18.97 11.23 -17.02
N ILE A 123 19.70 12.02 -16.24
CA ILE A 123 20.05 13.39 -16.63
C ILE A 123 21.18 13.23 -17.65
N THR A 124 20.86 13.34 -18.93
CA THR A 124 21.89 13.46 -19.96
C THR A 124 22.58 14.80 -19.74
N PRO A 125 23.90 14.85 -19.45
CA PRO A 125 24.60 16.12 -19.37
C PRO A 125 24.46 16.85 -20.72
N PRO A 126 24.36 18.19 -20.73
CA PRO A 126 24.37 18.94 -21.97
C PRO A 126 25.64 18.58 -22.76
N GLU A 127 25.46 18.41 -24.07
CA GLU A 127 26.55 18.12 -25.00
C GLU A 127 27.61 19.22 -24.83
N GLN A 128 28.78 18.86 -24.28
CA GLN A 128 29.94 19.74 -24.27
C GLN A 128 30.31 19.94 -25.74
N LYS A 129 29.98 21.11 -26.30
CA LYS A 129 30.66 21.58 -27.49
C LYS A 129 32.07 21.89 -27.04
N ASP A 130 32.98 20.97 -27.31
CA ASP A 130 34.40 21.27 -27.31
C ASP A 130 34.58 22.35 -28.37
N GLU A 131 34.72 23.60 -27.92
CA GLU A 131 35.27 24.66 -28.77
C GLU A 131 36.73 24.28 -29.00
N ASP A 132 36.97 23.62 -30.13
CA ASP A 132 38.29 23.48 -30.73
C ASP A 132 38.82 24.90 -31.00
N THR A 133 39.54 25.45 -30.02
CA THR A 133 40.32 26.67 -30.19
C THR A 133 41.59 26.32 -30.96
N ASP A 134 41.45 26.16 -32.28
CA ASP A 134 42.55 26.23 -33.23
C ASP A 134 43.01 27.69 -33.35
N GLU A 135 44.03 28.10 -32.61
CA GLU A 135 44.87 29.27 -32.95
C GLU A 135 46.33 29.00 -32.57
N ASP A 136 47.11 28.47 -33.54
CA ASP A 136 48.57 28.60 -33.66
C ASP A 136 48.90 29.55 -34.82
#